data_AF-J2ZJW2-F1
#
_entry.id   AF-J2ZJW2-F1
#
_cell.length_a   1.000
_cell.length_b   1.000
_cell.length_c   1.000
_cell.angle_alpha   90.00
_cell.angle_beta   90.00
_cell.angle_gamma   90.00
#
_symmetry.space_group_name_H-M   'P 1'
#
loop_
_entity.id
_entity.type
_entity.pdbx_description
1 polymer ?
#
loop_
_entity_poly.entity_id
_entity_poly.type
_entity_poly.pdbx_seq_one_letter_code
_entity_poly.pdbx_strand_id
1 'polypeptide(L)'
;MTIHVLSADHRYTPLDDIAQLSSADDLGPTLMRSLPHARGVMVLRTCNRVTIYVDTPASADPRALKDAVERELATAARTPRADVRLRHLWGRDGLVDLFATASGLESMVVGEREIAGQMRRAARTAWEDGTLS
;
A
#
# COMPACT_ATOMS: atom_id res chain seq x y z
N MET A 1 -7.54 10.99 12.72
CA MET A 1 -6.52 10.59 11.74
C MET A 1 -6.37 9.09 11.85
N THR A 2 -6.44 8.38 10.74
CA THR A 2 -6.35 6.91 10.71
C THR A 2 -5.47 6.50 9.54
N ILE A 3 -4.39 5.76 9.84
CA ILE A 3 -3.57 5.12 8.82
C ILE A 3 -4.22 3.81 8.44
N HIS A 4 -4.41 3.60 7.15
CA HIS A 4 -4.83 2.34 6.54
C HIS A 4 -3.66 1.72 5.79
N VAL A 5 -3.50 0.41 5.94
CA VAL A 5 -2.48 -0.39 5.29
C VAL A 5 -3.18 -1.47 4.47
N LEU A 6 -3.07 -1.38 3.16
CA LEU A 6 -3.63 -2.36 2.22
C LEU A 6 -2.50 -3.08 1.52
N SER A 7 -2.41 -4.40 1.68
CA SER A 7 -1.21 -5.13 1.26
C SER A 7 -1.50 -6.47 0.60
N ALA A 8 -0.85 -6.69 -0.54
CA ALA A 8 -0.55 -8.01 -1.09
C ALA A 8 0.89 -8.37 -0.66
N ASP A 9 1.08 -9.50 -0.01
CA ASP A 9 2.34 -9.92 0.61
C ASP A 9 2.55 -11.41 0.36
N HIS A 10 3.80 -11.82 0.09
CA HIS A 10 4.19 -13.20 -0.25
C HIS A 10 3.71 -14.26 0.76
N ARG A 11 3.43 -13.86 2.01
CA ARG A 11 2.89 -14.76 3.04
C ARG A 11 1.49 -15.27 2.75
N TYR A 12 0.73 -14.57 1.92
CA TYR A 12 -0.66 -14.91 1.61
C TYR A 12 -1.08 -14.60 0.16
N THR A 13 -0.16 -14.09 -0.67
CA THR A 13 -0.37 -13.78 -2.10
C THR A 13 0.76 -14.43 -2.91
N PRO A 14 0.47 -15.19 -3.98
CA PRO A 14 1.49 -15.70 -4.89
C PRO A 14 2.42 -14.62 -5.43
N LEU A 15 3.70 -14.96 -5.65
CA LEU A 15 4.69 -13.99 -6.14
C LEU A 15 4.36 -13.45 -7.53
N ASP A 16 3.78 -14.27 -8.42
CA ASP A 16 3.38 -13.84 -9.75
C ASP A 16 2.29 -12.77 -9.70
N ASP A 17 1.33 -12.91 -8.79
CA ASP A 17 0.30 -11.90 -8.54
C ASP A 17 0.92 -10.61 -7.99
N ILE A 18 1.88 -10.71 -7.05
CA ILE A 18 2.61 -9.55 -6.53
C ILE A 18 3.38 -8.83 -7.63
N ALA A 19 4.03 -9.57 -8.54
CA ALA A 19 4.73 -9.00 -9.68
C ALA A 19 3.76 -8.26 -10.62
N GLN A 20 2.59 -8.84 -10.90
CA GLN A 20 1.55 -8.20 -11.69
C GLN A 20 1.02 -6.92 -11.01
N LEU A 21 0.71 -6.96 -9.72
CA LEU A 21 0.23 -5.78 -8.98
C LEU A 21 1.31 -4.69 -8.86
N SER A 22 2.59 -5.09 -8.83
CA SER A 22 3.71 -4.16 -8.76
C SER A 22 3.85 -3.30 -10.02
N SER A 23 3.34 -3.75 -11.17
CA SER A 23 3.40 -3.01 -12.44
C SER A 23 2.42 -1.84 -12.54
N ALA A 24 1.63 -1.57 -11.50
CA ALA A 24 0.65 -0.49 -11.47
C ALA A 24 1.31 0.89 -11.33
N ASP A 25 1.74 1.50 -12.42
CA ASP A 25 2.31 2.86 -12.40
C ASP A 25 1.27 3.93 -11.98
N ASP A 26 1.75 5.08 -11.51
CA ASP A 26 0.95 6.26 -11.12
C ASP A 26 -0.19 6.00 -10.11
N LEU A 27 -0.11 4.90 -9.34
CA LEU A 27 -1.16 4.51 -8.41
C LEU A 27 -1.37 5.54 -7.29
N GLY A 28 -0.29 6.13 -6.75
CA GLY A 28 -0.37 7.15 -5.69
C GLY A 28 -1.24 8.35 -6.11
N PRO A 29 -0.85 9.08 -7.18
CA PRO A 29 -1.65 10.18 -7.74
C PRO A 29 -3.08 9.78 -8.11
N THR A 30 -3.25 8.58 -8.67
CA THR A 30 -4.59 8.08 -9.04
C THR A 30 -5.47 7.89 -7.82
N LEU A 31 -4.94 7.30 -6.74
CA LEU A 31 -5.65 7.15 -5.49
C LEU A 31 -5.96 8.49 -4.83
N MET A 32 -5.05 9.47 -4.86
CA MET A 32 -5.32 10.81 -4.36
C MET A 32 -6.51 11.48 -5.08
N ARG A 33 -6.70 11.23 -6.38
CA ARG A 33 -7.87 11.72 -7.13
C ARG A 33 -9.15 10.93 -6.82
N SER A 34 -9.04 9.62 -6.68
CA SER A 34 -10.19 8.72 -6.47
C SER A 34 -10.67 8.66 -5.00
N LEU A 35 -9.85 9.12 -4.06
CA LEU A 35 -10.12 9.13 -2.62
C LEU A 35 -10.15 10.58 -2.10
N PRO A 36 -11.29 11.31 -2.23
CA PRO A 36 -11.37 12.74 -1.92
C PRO A 36 -11.11 13.09 -0.45
N HIS A 37 -11.12 12.11 0.44
CA HIS A 37 -10.82 12.30 1.86
C HIS A 37 -9.42 11.79 2.25
N ALA A 38 -8.64 11.26 1.32
CA ALA A 38 -7.24 10.92 1.59
C ALA A 38 -6.44 12.20 1.80
N ARG A 39 -5.67 12.24 2.90
CA ARG A 39 -4.69 13.29 3.16
C ARG A 39 -3.31 12.96 2.62
N GLY A 40 -3.04 11.67 2.43
CA GLY A 40 -1.82 11.20 1.79
C GLY A 40 -1.92 9.74 1.40
N VAL A 41 -1.17 9.37 0.37
CA VAL A 41 -1.04 8.02 -0.16
C VAL A 41 0.44 7.75 -0.40
N MET A 42 0.92 6.59 0.02
CA MET A 42 2.26 6.10 -0.31
C MET A 42 2.16 4.65 -0.77
N VAL A 43 2.86 4.31 -1.86
CA VAL A 43 2.89 2.95 -2.39
C VAL A 43 4.29 2.36 -2.25
N LEU A 44 4.41 1.32 -1.43
CA LEU A 44 5.61 0.52 -1.29
C LEU A 44 5.55 -0.68 -2.24
N ARG A 45 6.57 -0.83 -3.08
CA ARG A 45 6.75 -1.96 -3.98
C ARG A 45 8.07 -2.65 -3.69
N THR A 46 8.01 -3.95 -3.51
CA THR A 46 9.18 -4.83 -3.38
C THR A 46 8.92 -6.11 -4.14
N CYS A 47 9.90 -7.01 -4.25
CA CYS A 47 9.68 -8.33 -4.82
C CYS A 47 8.71 -9.21 -4.01
N ASN A 48 8.47 -8.87 -2.74
CA ASN A 48 7.72 -9.69 -1.79
C ASN A 48 6.41 -9.04 -1.33
N ARG A 49 6.16 -7.78 -1.71
CA ARG A 49 4.92 -7.07 -1.35
C ARG A 49 4.61 -5.88 -2.24
N VAL A 50 3.31 -5.61 -2.38
CA VAL A 50 2.78 -4.30 -2.73
C VAL A 50 1.93 -3.82 -1.56
N THR A 51 2.31 -2.70 -0.96
CA THR A 51 1.58 -2.11 0.17
C THR A 51 1.21 -0.66 -0.14
N ILE A 52 -0.07 -0.35 0.00
CA ILE A 52 -0.61 1.00 -0.11
C ILE A 52 -0.91 1.50 1.31
N TYR A 53 -0.25 2.58 1.70
CA TYR A 53 -0.53 3.32 2.92
C TYR A 53 -1.42 4.51 2.57
N VAL A 54 -2.53 4.67 3.29
CA VAL A 54 -3.45 5.80 3.10
C VAL A 54 -3.74 6.46 4.44
N ASP A 55 -3.53 7.77 4.53
CA ASP A 55 -3.98 8.58 5.66
C ASP A 55 -5.37 9.17 5.37
N THR A 56 -6.33 8.92 6.27
CA THR A 56 -7.70 9.42 6.15
C THR A 56 -8.20 10.05 7.47
N PRO A 57 -9.29 10.83 7.44
CA PRO A 57 -10.07 11.17 8.63
C PRO A 57 -10.59 9.91 9.34
N ALA A 58 -10.76 9.98 10.66
CA ALA A 58 -11.26 8.83 11.42
C ALA A 58 -12.70 8.43 11.07
N SER A 59 -13.44 9.31 10.41
CA SER A 59 -14.80 9.09 9.90
C SER A 59 -14.84 8.36 8.56
N ALA A 60 -13.71 8.11 7.91
CA ALA A 60 -13.68 7.38 6.64
C ALA A 60 -14.12 5.93 6.83
N ASP A 61 -14.98 5.43 5.94
CA ASP A 61 -15.38 4.02 5.94
C ASP A 61 -14.22 3.13 5.42
N PRO A 62 -13.68 2.23 6.25
CA PRO A 62 -12.61 1.33 5.82
C PRO A 62 -13.02 0.42 4.64
N ARG A 63 -14.28 -0.01 4.56
CA ARG A 63 -14.73 -0.92 3.48
C ARG A 63 -14.75 -0.21 2.14
N ALA A 64 -15.39 0.96 2.08
CA ALA A 64 -15.39 1.80 0.88
C ALA A 64 -13.96 2.18 0.43
N LEU A 65 -13.06 2.49 1.38
CA LEU A 65 -11.66 2.76 1.08
C LEU A 65 -10.98 1.56 0.42
N LYS A 66 -11.13 0.36 1.01
CA LYS A 66 -10.56 -0.87 0.47
C LYS A 66 -11.07 -1.17 -0.93
N ASP A 67 -12.37 -1.07 -1.14
CA ASP A 67 -12.98 -1.34 -2.43
C ASP A 67 -12.48 -0.38 -3.51
N ALA A 68 -12.34 0.90 -3.17
CA ALA A 68 -11.77 1.89 -4.08
C ALA A 68 -10.30 1.60 -4.41
N VAL A 69 -9.46 1.32 -3.41
CA VAL A 69 -8.04 1.01 -3.62
C VAL A 69 -7.86 -0.24 -4.48
N GLU A 70 -8.57 -1.33 -4.20
CA GLU A 70 -8.48 -2.56 -4.99
C GLU A 70 -8.96 -2.36 -6.43
N ARG A 71 -9.94 -1.48 -6.66
CA ARG A 71 -10.48 -1.19 -7.98
C ARG A 71 -9.54 -0.33 -8.83
N GLU A 72 -8.92 0.68 -8.24
CA GLU A 72 -7.87 1.46 -8.93
C GLU A 72 -6.62 0.61 -9.18
N LEU A 73 -6.22 -0.22 -8.21
CA LEU A 73 -5.10 -1.14 -8.38
C LEU A 73 -5.35 -2.15 -9.49
N ALA A 74 -6.55 -2.75 -9.55
CA ALA A 74 -6.93 -3.68 -10.62
C ALA A 74 -6.80 -3.02 -12.00
N THR A 75 -7.28 -1.79 -12.11
CA THR A 75 -7.24 -1.00 -13.36
C THR A 75 -5.79 -0.70 -13.77
N ALA A 76 -4.99 -0.18 -12.84
CA ALA A 76 -3.59 0.17 -13.09
C ALA A 76 -2.72 -1.06 -13.40
N ALA A 77 -2.96 -2.18 -12.72
CA ALA A 77 -2.27 -3.45 -12.95
C ALA A 77 -2.84 -4.24 -14.14
N ARG A 78 -3.89 -3.75 -14.82
CA ARG A 78 -4.57 -4.44 -15.94
C ARG A 78 -4.97 -5.89 -15.61
N THR A 79 -5.45 -6.11 -14.39
CA THR A 79 -5.86 -7.43 -13.89
C THR A 79 -7.34 -7.40 -13.50
N PRO A 80 -8.08 -8.52 -13.58
CA PRO A 80 -9.46 -8.56 -13.13
C PRO A 80 -9.58 -8.15 -11.65
N ARG A 81 -10.60 -7.36 -11.33
CA ARG A 81 -10.87 -6.91 -9.95
C ARG A 81 -11.02 -8.08 -8.95
N ALA A 82 -11.53 -9.22 -9.42
CA ALA A 82 -11.70 -10.42 -8.62
C ALA A 82 -10.37 -11.04 -8.14
N ASP A 83 -9.28 -10.76 -8.87
CA ASP A 83 -7.95 -11.31 -8.60
C ASP A 83 -7.13 -10.38 -7.68
N VAL A 84 -7.60 -9.15 -7.45
CA VAL A 84 -6.99 -8.22 -6.50
C VAL A 84 -7.57 -8.44 -5.10
N ARG A 85 -6.77 -9.08 -4.24
CA ARG A 85 -7.11 -9.28 -2.81
C ARG A 85 -6.03 -8.71 -1.90
N LEU A 86 -6.33 -7.56 -1.30
CA LEU A 86 -5.48 -6.91 -0.32
C LEU A 86 -5.96 -7.22 1.10
N ARG A 87 -5.03 -7.59 1.98
CA ARG A 87 -5.27 -7.54 3.43
C ARG A 87 -5.39 -6.07 3.83
N HIS A 88 -6.34 -5.74 4.70
CA HIS A 88 -6.58 -4.37 5.15
C HIS A 88 -6.49 -4.27 6.66
N LEU A 89 -5.52 -3.50 7.15
CA LEU A 89 -5.36 -3.11 8.55
C LEU A 89 -5.49 -1.59 8.68
N TRP A 90 -5.96 -1.10 9.82
CA TRP A 90 -6.06 0.35 10.05
C TRP A 90 -5.96 0.73 11.52
N GLY A 91 -5.79 2.02 11.79
CA GLY A 91 -5.65 2.53 13.15
C GLY A 91 -4.41 1.95 13.83
N ARG A 92 -4.57 1.41 15.04
CA ARG A 92 -3.45 0.82 15.80
C ARG A 92 -2.79 -0.33 15.04
N ASP A 93 -3.58 -1.24 14.48
CA ASP A 93 -3.04 -2.44 13.83
C ASP A 93 -2.32 -2.07 12.52
N GLY A 94 -2.82 -1.06 11.80
CA GLY A 94 -2.13 -0.48 10.64
C GLY A 94 -0.78 0.14 11.01
N LEU A 95 -0.71 0.89 12.12
CA LEU A 95 0.56 1.46 12.60
C LEU A 95 1.55 0.39 13.03
N VAL A 96 1.10 -0.67 13.72
CA VAL A 96 1.95 -1.80 14.11
C VAL A 96 2.53 -2.48 12.89
N ASP A 97 1.71 -2.79 11.87
CA ASP A 97 2.17 -3.43 10.62
C ASP A 97 3.16 -2.54 9.85
N LEU A 98 2.92 -1.22 9.80
CA LEU A 98 3.84 -0.25 9.20
C LEU A 98 5.21 -0.28 9.88
N PHE A 99 5.27 -0.18 11.21
CA PHE A 99 6.54 -0.19 11.93
C PHE A 99 7.23 -1.55 11.89
N ALA A 100 6.48 -2.65 11.94
CA ALA A 100 7.03 -4.00 11.78
C ALA A 100 7.65 -4.19 10.39
N THR A 101 6.99 -3.71 9.34
CA THR A 101 7.53 -3.71 7.97
C THR A 101 8.78 -2.84 7.88
N ALA A 102 8.73 -1.59 8.37
CA ALA A 102 9.86 -0.66 8.30
C ALA A 102 11.10 -1.13 9.08
N SER A 103 10.92 -1.96 10.12
CA SER A 103 11.99 -2.56 10.91
C SER A 103 12.46 -3.92 10.37
N GLY A 104 11.89 -4.41 9.28
CA GLY A 104 12.25 -5.70 8.67
C GLY A 104 11.76 -6.92 9.44
N LEU A 105 10.83 -6.75 10.40
CA LEU A 105 10.21 -7.88 11.11
C LEU A 105 9.29 -8.69 10.20
N GLU A 106 8.74 -8.04 9.18
CA GLU A 106 7.83 -8.64 8.20
C GLU A 106 8.52 -9.03 6.89
N SER A 107 9.84 -8.89 6.82
CA SER A 107 10.65 -9.25 5.64
C SER A 107 10.92 -10.75 5.60
N MET A 108 11.13 -11.29 4.40
CA MET A 108 11.47 -12.71 4.21
C MET A 108 12.75 -13.10 4.96
N VAL A 109 13.73 -12.20 5.02
CA VAL A 109 14.87 -12.28 5.93
C VAL A 109 14.64 -11.30 7.08
N VAL A 110 14.30 -11.81 8.25
CA VAL A 110 13.98 -10.98 9.42
C VAL A 110 15.17 -10.09 9.79
N GLY A 111 14.92 -8.79 9.95
CA GLY A 111 15.91 -7.80 10.36
C GLY A 111 16.81 -7.27 9.24
N GLU A 112 16.50 -7.58 7.98
CA GLU A 112 17.19 -6.97 6.84
C GLU A 112 16.97 -5.45 6.78
N ARG A 113 17.96 -4.73 6.23
CA ARG A 113 18.00 -3.25 6.23
C ARG A 113 17.55 -2.61 4.91
N GLU A 114 17.35 -3.40 3.87
CA GLU A 114 16.90 -2.99 2.55
C GLU A 114 15.48 -2.41 2.59
N ILE A 115 14.54 -3.01 3.34
CA ILE A 115 13.16 -2.51 3.45
C ILE A 115 13.09 -1.09 3.99
N ALA A 116 13.95 -0.73 4.94
CA ALA A 116 14.03 0.64 5.44
C ALA A 116 14.46 1.61 4.32
N GLY A 117 15.38 1.19 3.45
CA GLY A 117 15.77 1.93 2.26
C GLY A 117 14.64 2.02 1.22
N GLN A 118 13.91 0.92 1.00
CA GLN A 118 12.75 0.87 0.10
C GLN A 118 11.62 1.79 0.58
N MET A 119 11.32 1.79 1.89
CA MET A 119 10.36 2.70 2.53
C MET A 119 10.75 4.17 2.32
N ARG A 120 12.03 4.53 2.52
CA ARG A 120 12.50 5.90 2.27
C ARG A 120 12.33 6.31 0.81
N ARG A 121 12.62 5.40 -0.14
CA ARG A 121 12.42 5.68 -1.57
C ARG A 121 10.94 5.85 -1.91
N ALA A 122 10.07 4.99 -1.39
CA ALA A 122 8.63 5.09 -1.58
C ALA A 122 8.06 6.41 -1.03
N ALA A 123 8.50 6.83 0.17
CA ALA A 123 8.12 8.11 0.75
C ALA A 123 8.59 9.30 -0.09
N ARG A 124 9.83 9.25 -0.60
CA ARG A 124 10.34 10.30 -1.50
C ARG A 124 9.54 10.39 -2.79
N THR A 125 9.25 9.27 -3.44
CA THR A 125 8.40 9.25 -4.64
C THR A 125 7.02 9.82 -4.35
N ALA A 126 6.40 9.43 -3.22
CA ALA A 126 5.10 9.97 -2.84
C ALA A 126 5.14 11.50 -2.61
N TRP A 127 6.24 12.03 -2.05
CA TRP A 127 6.46 13.46 -1.88
C TRP A 127 6.66 14.19 -3.22
N GLU A 128 7.48 13.63 -4.11
CA GLU A 128 7.70 14.15 -5.47
C GLU A 128 6.39 14.19 -6.27
N ASP A 129 5.53 13.19 -6.09
CA ASP A 129 4.20 13.08 -6.71
C ASP A 129 3.12 13.96 -6.03
N GLY A 130 3.46 14.66 -4.94
CA GLY A 130 2.50 15.47 -4.17
C GLY A 130 1.43 14.67 -3.44
N THR A 131 1.68 13.38 -3.21
CA THR A 131 0.76 12.44 -2.54
C THR A 131 1.11 12.21 -1.07
N LEU A 132 2.25 12.73 -0.61
CA LEU A 132 2.66 12.74 0.79
C LEU A 132 3.26 14.11 1.13
N SER A 133 2.95 14.64 2.30
CA SER A 133 3.41 15.97 2.79
C SER A 133 4.31 15.86 4.01
#